data_AF-Q8Y4W2-F1
#
_entry.id   AF-Q8Y4W2-F1
#
_cell.length_a   1.000
_cell.length_b   1.000
_cell.length_c   1.000
_cell.angle_alpha   90.00
_cell.angle_beta   90.00
_cell.angle_gamma   90.00
#
_symmetry.space_group_name_H-M   'P 1'
#
loop_
_entity.id
_entity.type
_entity.pdbx_description
1 polymer ?
#
loop_
_entity_poly.entity_id
_entity_poly.type
_entity_poly.pdbx_seq_one_letter_code
_entity_poly.pdbx_strand_id
1 'polypeptide(L)'
;MSGIQWIKLSVNMFDDEKIKLLEKMPEGNQMLIVWIRLLALAGKTNDKGRIYLNENVPYTEDMLATLFNRDVGIIRVTLHTLQSFGMIQKTENGLIEIENWEKHQNVDGMERVREQTRKRVEKHREAMRQNRIASGDSKGNKECNVTSSVTVTQSNAIDIDKELDKDINNNNSDLNFKDFWEQNGFGMMLPVELEKLLAWVDDFAGNREIVMKALEVTSEQGANKRNYAYVNKILKNWESRGFKTIADVDAAEKQRQIELEQKYNKPTYNKYNKPVKEEVLPDWFDKDQKQTKQETSTTGSSEDLEKQVAEIKAQLAARNEVQA
;
A
#
# COMPACT_ATOMS: atom_id res chain seq x y z
N MET A 1 3.90 31.14 7.45
CA MET A 1 2.61 30.42 7.55
C MET A 1 2.75 29.15 6.74
N SER A 2 2.80 27.96 7.35
CA SER A 2 2.91 26.72 6.58
C SER A 2 1.56 26.44 5.91
N GLY A 3 1.49 26.69 4.60
CA GLY A 3 0.30 26.36 3.80
C GLY A 3 0.05 24.85 3.81
N ILE A 4 -1.22 24.46 3.69
CA ILE A 4 -1.59 23.05 3.52
C ILE A 4 -1.01 22.55 2.20
N GLN A 5 -0.18 21.51 2.28
CA GLN A 5 0.58 20.99 1.14
C GLN A 5 -0.20 19.96 0.32
N TRP A 6 -1.25 19.37 0.88
CA TRP A 6 -2.01 18.30 0.22
C TRP A 6 -3.49 18.34 0.64
N ILE A 7 -4.35 17.94 -0.29
CA ILE A 7 -5.77 17.68 -0.04
C ILE A 7 -6.01 16.18 -0.17
N LYS A 8 -6.80 15.60 0.73
CA LYS A 8 -7.22 14.21 0.62
C LYS A 8 -8.42 14.12 -0.30
N LEU A 9 -8.30 13.39 -1.42
CA LEU A 9 -9.41 13.10 -2.32
C LEU A 9 -9.94 11.69 -2.05
N SER A 10 -11.25 11.50 -2.18
CA SER A 10 -11.87 10.18 -2.10
C SER A 10 -11.55 9.38 -3.37
N VAL A 11 -11.20 8.10 -3.22
CA VAL A 11 -11.00 7.19 -4.37
C VAL A 11 -12.28 7.06 -5.19
N ASN A 12 -13.44 7.15 -4.52
CA ASN A 12 -14.77 7.03 -5.13
C ASN A 12 -15.31 8.40 -5.62
N MET A 13 -14.50 9.45 -5.68
CA MET A 13 -14.95 10.77 -6.16
C MET A 13 -15.46 10.71 -7.60
N PHE A 14 -14.82 9.90 -8.44
CA PHE A 14 -15.22 9.70 -9.84
C PHE A 14 -16.48 8.83 -9.97
N ASP A 15 -16.91 8.16 -8.89
CA ASP A 15 -18.11 7.36 -8.90
C ASP A 15 -19.39 8.17 -8.66
N ASP A 16 -19.27 9.40 -8.16
CA ASP A 16 -20.38 10.31 -7.93
C ASP A 16 -21.17 10.54 -9.23
N GLU A 17 -22.50 10.40 -9.14
CA GLU A 17 -23.43 10.61 -10.25
C GLU A 17 -23.24 11.99 -10.88
N LYS A 18 -22.94 13.00 -10.07
CA LYS A 18 -22.73 14.36 -10.56
C LYS A 18 -21.44 14.49 -11.37
N ILE A 19 -20.37 13.80 -10.96
CA ILE A 19 -19.08 13.80 -11.69
C ILE A 19 -19.22 12.99 -13.00
N LYS A 20 -19.91 11.85 -12.95
CA LYS A 20 -20.24 11.06 -14.16
C LYS A 20 -21.10 11.84 -15.14
N LEU A 21 -22.05 12.64 -14.66
CA LEU A 21 -22.87 13.50 -15.51
C LEU A 21 -22.06 14.66 -16.12
N LEU A 22 -21.15 15.24 -15.34
CA LEU A 22 -20.25 16.30 -15.77
C LEU A 22 -19.27 15.82 -16.86
N GLU A 23 -18.73 14.61 -16.74
CA GLU A 23 -17.85 14.01 -17.75
C GLU A 23 -18.56 13.78 -19.09
N LYS A 24 -19.87 13.49 -19.06
CA LYS A 24 -20.69 13.31 -20.28
C LYS A 24 -21.05 14.62 -20.99
N MET A 25 -20.84 15.78 -20.36
CA MET A 25 -21.13 17.07 -20.98
C MET A 25 -20.05 17.48 -21.99
N PRO A 26 -20.38 18.34 -22.97
CA PRO A 26 -19.37 19.01 -23.79
C PRO A 26 -18.35 19.71 -22.90
N GLU A 27 -17.05 19.53 -23.18
CA GLU A 27 -15.96 20.03 -22.33
C GLU A 27 -15.91 19.45 -20.90
N GLY A 28 -16.57 18.31 -20.63
CA GLY A 28 -16.64 17.69 -19.31
C GLY A 28 -15.27 17.45 -18.66
N ASN A 29 -14.28 17.00 -19.42
CA ASN A 29 -12.90 16.85 -18.94
C ASN A 29 -12.29 18.17 -18.46
N GLN A 30 -12.57 19.27 -19.15
CA GLN A 30 -12.07 20.60 -18.76
C GLN A 30 -12.76 21.08 -17.48
N MET A 31 -14.08 20.87 -17.40
CA MET A 31 -14.87 21.19 -16.21
C MET A 31 -14.37 20.41 -14.98
N LEU A 32 -14.04 19.12 -15.16
CA LEU A 32 -13.52 18.26 -14.10
C LEU A 32 -12.17 18.76 -13.58
N ILE A 33 -11.27 19.17 -14.48
CA ILE A 33 -9.98 19.76 -14.10
C ILE A 33 -10.17 21.06 -13.32
N VAL A 34 -11.10 21.91 -13.76
CA VAL A 34 -11.45 23.15 -13.05
C VAL A 34 -11.99 22.85 -11.66
N TRP A 35 -12.88 21.86 -11.52
CA TRP A 35 -13.40 21.41 -10.23
C TRP A 35 -12.28 20.96 -9.28
N ILE A 36 -11.38 20.09 -9.73
CA ILE A 36 -10.24 19.61 -8.91
C ILE A 36 -9.34 20.78 -8.50
N ARG A 37 -9.14 21.77 -9.38
CA ARG A 37 -8.34 22.96 -9.04
C ARG A 37 -9.05 23.88 -8.04
N LEU A 38 -10.37 23.98 -8.10
CA LEU A 38 -11.16 24.68 -7.08
C LEU A 38 -11.04 24.00 -5.71
N LEU A 39 -11.08 22.66 -5.66
CA LEU A 39 -10.82 21.91 -4.42
C LEU A 39 -9.43 22.19 -3.86
N ALA A 40 -8.41 22.27 -4.71
CA ALA A 40 -7.05 22.62 -4.29
C ALA A 40 -6.95 24.06 -3.75
N LEU A 41 -7.67 25.01 -4.35
CA LEU A 41 -7.76 26.38 -3.85
C LEU A 41 -8.44 26.47 -2.49
N ALA A 42 -9.57 25.78 -2.32
CA ALA A 42 -10.28 25.68 -1.06
C ALA A 42 -9.41 25.02 0.03
N GLY A 43 -8.57 24.04 -0.33
CA GLY A 43 -7.59 23.46 0.56
C GLY A 43 -6.49 24.44 0.99
N LYS A 44 -6.08 25.36 0.11
CA LYS A 44 -5.08 26.39 0.40
C LYS A 44 -5.62 27.48 1.34
N THR A 45 -6.87 27.90 1.16
CA THR A 45 -7.53 28.89 2.04
C THR A 45 -7.91 28.28 3.38
N ASN A 46 -8.34 27.02 3.39
CA ASN A 46 -8.72 26.26 4.59
C ASN A 46 -9.78 26.96 5.46
N ASP A 47 -10.63 27.78 4.84
CA ASP A 47 -11.76 28.42 5.49
C ASP A 47 -13.07 27.79 4.98
N LYS A 48 -13.40 26.61 5.50
CA LYS A 48 -14.69 25.92 5.28
C LYS A 48 -15.14 25.78 3.81
N GLY A 49 -14.19 25.73 2.87
CA GLY A 49 -14.50 25.59 1.45
C GLY A 49 -14.70 26.92 0.72
N ARG A 50 -14.44 28.06 1.36
CA ARG A 50 -14.48 29.38 0.74
C ARG A 50 -13.21 29.65 -0.05
N ILE A 51 -13.39 30.19 -1.26
CA ILE A 51 -12.33 30.46 -2.20
C ILE A 51 -12.23 31.98 -2.39
N TYR A 52 -11.16 32.56 -1.86
CA TYR A 52 -10.84 33.99 -1.95
C TYR A 52 -9.34 34.18 -2.08
N LEU A 53 -8.92 35.28 -2.71
CA LEU A 53 -7.51 35.61 -2.89
C LEU A 53 -6.90 36.14 -1.59
N ASN A 54 -7.59 37.12 -0.99
CA ASN A 54 -7.32 37.68 0.33
C ASN A 54 -8.65 37.68 1.11
N GLU A 55 -8.61 37.77 2.43
CA GLU A 55 -9.77 37.64 3.34
C GLU A 55 -11.02 38.43 2.91
N ASN A 56 -10.87 39.47 2.09
CA ASN A 56 -11.96 40.31 1.60
C ASN A 56 -12.11 40.39 0.05
N VAL A 57 -11.31 39.65 -0.73
CA VAL A 57 -11.35 39.70 -2.20
C VAL A 57 -11.65 38.31 -2.77
N PRO A 58 -12.87 38.05 -3.25
CA PRO A 58 -13.22 36.78 -3.88
C PRO A 58 -12.53 36.64 -5.25
N TYR A 59 -12.32 35.40 -5.68
CA TYR A 59 -11.78 35.14 -7.01
C TYR A 59 -12.82 35.45 -8.09
N THR A 60 -12.46 36.32 -9.03
CA THR A 60 -13.29 36.58 -10.22
C THR A 60 -13.07 35.50 -11.28
N GLU A 61 -14.02 35.41 -12.22
CA GLU A 61 -13.96 34.46 -13.35
C GLU A 61 -12.67 34.65 -14.18
N ASP A 62 -12.25 35.90 -14.41
CA ASP A 62 -11.04 36.24 -15.15
C ASP A 62 -9.76 35.83 -14.41
N MET A 63 -9.76 35.97 -13.08
CA MET A 63 -8.64 35.54 -12.25
C MET A 63 -8.52 34.02 -12.23
N LEU A 64 -9.64 33.31 -12.14
CA LEU A 64 -9.66 31.84 -12.23
C LEU A 64 -9.21 31.35 -13.60
N ALA A 65 -9.61 32.02 -14.68
CA ALA A 65 -9.17 31.69 -16.03
C ALA A 65 -7.65 31.82 -16.20
N THR A 66 -7.10 32.92 -15.68
CA THR A 66 -5.65 33.16 -15.67
C THR A 66 -4.92 32.12 -14.83
N LEU A 67 -5.40 31.85 -13.62
CA LEU A 67 -4.78 30.90 -12.71
C LEU A 67 -4.85 29.46 -13.24
N PHE A 68 -5.94 29.12 -13.91
CA PHE A 68 -6.14 27.80 -14.46
C PHE A 68 -5.62 27.65 -15.89
N ASN A 69 -5.11 28.70 -16.51
CA ASN A 69 -4.67 28.67 -17.90
C ASN A 69 -5.75 28.05 -18.82
N ARG A 70 -6.98 28.53 -18.68
CA ARG A 70 -8.17 28.07 -19.42
C ARG A 70 -8.96 29.27 -19.91
N ASP A 71 -9.78 29.03 -20.93
CA ASP A 71 -10.68 30.05 -21.48
C ASP A 71 -11.71 30.50 -20.42
N VAL A 72 -11.96 31.81 -20.34
CA VAL A 72 -12.92 32.41 -19.41
C VAL A 72 -14.32 31.84 -19.61
N GLY A 73 -14.71 31.53 -20.85
CA GLY A 73 -15.97 30.89 -21.19
C GLY A 73 -16.11 29.52 -20.54
N ILE A 74 -15.05 28.72 -20.53
CA ILE A 74 -15.06 27.40 -19.86
C ILE A 74 -15.23 27.58 -18.36
N ILE A 75 -14.52 28.54 -17.74
CA ILE A 75 -14.67 28.82 -16.31
C ILE A 75 -16.11 29.23 -15.98
N ARG A 76 -16.69 30.13 -16.78
CA ARG A 76 -18.07 30.60 -16.59
C ARG A 76 -19.08 29.46 -16.69
N VAL A 77 -18.98 28.64 -17.75
CA VAL A 77 -19.85 27.48 -17.92
C VAL A 77 -19.66 26.50 -16.77
N THR A 78 -18.42 26.23 -16.37
CA THR A 78 -18.12 25.31 -15.27
C THR A 78 -18.69 25.78 -13.94
N LEU A 79 -18.55 27.07 -13.61
CA LEU A 79 -19.11 27.61 -12.36
C LEU A 79 -20.64 27.52 -12.36
N HIS A 80 -21.28 27.79 -13.51
CA HIS A 80 -22.72 27.65 -13.65
C HIS A 80 -23.20 26.20 -13.55
N THR A 81 -22.50 25.23 -14.16
CA THR A 81 -22.85 23.81 -14.07
C THR A 81 -22.64 23.27 -12.66
N LEU A 82 -21.53 23.61 -12.01
CA LEU A 82 -21.26 23.24 -10.62
C LEU A 82 -22.28 23.85 -9.64
N GLN A 83 -22.73 25.08 -9.90
CA GLN A 83 -23.81 25.71 -9.15
C GLN A 83 -25.15 24.99 -9.37
N SER A 84 -25.46 24.62 -10.61
CA SER A 84 -26.69 23.87 -10.96
C SER A 84 -26.72 22.49 -10.31
N PHE A 85 -25.56 21.85 -10.15
CA PHE A 85 -25.43 20.56 -9.45
C PHE A 85 -25.37 20.68 -7.92
N GLY A 86 -25.44 21.90 -7.36
CA GLY A 86 -25.32 22.14 -5.92
C GLY A 86 -23.98 21.66 -5.37
N MET A 87 -22.90 21.84 -6.13
CA MET A 87 -21.53 21.62 -5.64
C MET A 87 -20.91 22.90 -5.11
N ILE A 88 -21.34 24.04 -5.65
CA ILE A 88 -20.81 25.36 -5.35
C ILE A 88 -21.98 26.32 -5.12
N GLN A 89 -21.83 27.22 -4.16
CA GLN A 89 -22.69 28.36 -3.95
C GLN A 89 -21.90 29.64 -4.25
N LYS A 90 -22.45 30.49 -5.13
CA LYS A 90 -21.91 31.82 -5.43
C LYS A 90 -22.78 32.86 -4.73
N THR A 91 -22.23 33.55 -3.74
CA THR A 91 -22.92 34.63 -3.03
C THR A 91 -23.01 35.88 -3.90
N GLU A 92 -23.93 36.81 -3.60
CA GLU A 92 -24.07 38.11 -4.28
C GLU A 92 -22.76 38.90 -4.38
N ASN A 93 -21.87 38.74 -3.39
CA ASN A 93 -20.56 39.39 -3.35
C ASN A 93 -19.51 38.72 -4.27
N GLY A 94 -19.88 37.69 -5.03
CA GLY A 94 -18.97 36.93 -5.89
C GLY A 94 -18.13 35.88 -5.14
N LEU A 95 -18.36 35.70 -3.84
CA LEU A 95 -17.70 34.66 -3.04
C LEU A 95 -18.17 33.27 -3.47
N ILE A 96 -17.20 32.40 -3.75
CA ILE A 96 -17.41 31.01 -4.14
C ILE A 96 -17.20 30.14 -2.90
N GLU A 97 -18.24 29.41 -2.51
CA GLU A 97 -18.23 28.46 -1.41
C GLU A 97 -18.52 27.05 -1.93
N ILE A 98 -17.65 26.09 -1.60
CA ILE A 98 -17.87 24.68 -1.93
C ILE A 98 -18.83 24.08 -0.91
N GLU A 99 -19.98 23.62 -1.39
CA GLU A 99 -20.97 22.97 -0.54
C GLU A 99 -20.46 21.60 -0.09
N ASN A 100 -20.76 21.23 1.16
CA ASN A 100 -20.39 19.94 1.73
C ASN A 100 -18.85 19.71 1.90
N TRP A 101 -18.07 20.79 2.00
CA TRP A 101 -16.63 20.76 2.26
C TRP A 101 -16.27 20.08 3.59
N GLU A 102 -17.05 20.34 4.65
CA GLU A 102 -16.83 19.79 6.00
C GLU A 102 -17.00 18.26 6.09
N LYS A 103 -17.75 17.60 5.19
CA LYS A 103 -17.91 16.13 5.23
C LYS A 103 -16.78 15.34 4.56
N HIS A 104 -15.98 16.00 3.71
CA HIS A 104 -14.94 15.35 2.91
C HIS A 104 -13.53 15.65 3.38
N GLN A 105 -13.36 16.71 4.17
CA GLN A 105 -12.09 17.04 4.81
C GLN A 105 -12.17 16.57 6.26
N ASN A 106 -11.27 15.69 6.68
CA ASN A 106 -11.21 15.19 8.05
C ASN A 106 -10.68 16.28 9.01
N VAL A 107 -11.34 17.45 9.06
CA VAL A 107 -10.97 18.62 9.86
C VAL A 107 -10.92 18.24 11.34
N ASP A 108 -11.84 17.37 11.76
CA ASP A 108 -11.97 16.88 13.13
C ASP A 108 -10.79 15.99 13.58
N GLY A 109 -10.10 15.35 12.62
CA GLY A 109 -8.86 14.62 12.85
C GLY A 109 -7.65 15.54 13.00
N MET A 110 -7.54 16.57 12.17
CA MET A 110 -6.43 17.54 12.24
C MET A 110 -6.50 18.45 13.47
N GLU A 111 -7.70 18.88 13.88
CA GLU A 111 -7.91 19.66 15.11
C GLU A 111 -7.54 18.83 16.34
N ARG A 112 -7.94 17.54 16.38
CA ARG A 112 -7.51 16.61 17.43
C ARG A 112 -6.00 16.45 17.48
N VAL A 113 -5.31 16.32 16.35
CA VAL A 113 -3.84 16.22 16.31
C VAL A 113 -3.18 17.51 16.79
N ARG A 114 -3.69 18.68 16.39
CA ARG A 114 -3.20 19.98 16.87
C ARG A 114 -3.39 20.13 18.37
N GLU A 115 -4.53 19.72 18.89
CA GLU A 115 -4.81 19.83 20.32
C GLU A 115 -3.98 18.84 21.14
N GLN A 116 -3.79 17.61 20.65
CA GLN A 116 -2.89 16.64 21.27
C GLN A 116 -1.45 17.14 21.27
N THR A 117 -0.99 17.78 20.18
CA THR A 117 0.33 18.39 20.11
C THR A 117 0.46 19.55 21.08
N ARG A 118 -0.55 20.42 21.16
CA ARG A 118 -0.63 21.52 22.14
C ARG A 118 -0.51 21.00 23.58
N LYS A 119 -1.32 19.99 23.94
CA LYS A 119 -1.32 19.35 25.26
C LYS A 119 0.00 18.64 25.58
N ARG A 120 0.65 18.02 24.58
CA ARG A 120 1.98 17.39 24.76
C ARG A 120 3.07 18.43 25.03
N VAL A 121 3.10 19.52 24.26
CA VAL A 121 4.06 20.61 24.45
C VAL A 121 3.85 21.29 25.81
N GLU A 122 2.60 21.47 26.22
CA GLU A 122 2.24 22.04 27.53
C GLU A 122 2.73 21.15 28.67
N LYS A 123 2.41 19.84 28.65
CA LYS A 123 2.93 18.88 29.62
C LYS A 123 4.45 18.81 29.65
N HIS A 124 5.11 18.89 28.50
CA HIS A 124 6.57 18.91 28.42
C HIS A 124 7.16 20.19 29.04
N ARG A 125 6.56 21.36 28.79
CA ARG A 125 6.96 22.63 29.42
C ARG A 125 6.73 22.63 30.92
N GLU A 126 5.64 22.04 31.38
CA GLU A 126 5.35 21.84 32.81
C GLU A 126 6.33 20.88 33.47
N ALA A 127 6.63 19.74 32.83
CA ALA A 127 7.63 18.79 33.31
C ALA A 127 9.03 19.42 33.37
N MET A 128 9.43 20.21 32.37
CA MET A 128 10.67 21.00 32.42
C MET A 128 10.68 22.03 33.54
N ARG A 129 9.55 22.70 33.82
CA ARG A 129 9.44 23.63 34.97
C ARG A 129 9.54 22.88 36.29
N GLN A 130 8.83 21.76 36.45
CA GLN A 130 8.89 20.94 37.66
C GLN A 130 10.29 20.36 37.88
N ASN A 131 10.97 19.91 36.82
CA ASN A 131 12.34 19.41 36.91
C ASN A 131 13.33 20.53 37.27
N ARG A 132 13.17 21.76 36.74
CA ARG A 132 13.96 22.93 37.19
C ARG A 132 13.72 23.29 38.66
N ILE A 133 12.48 23.16 39.15
CA ILE A 133 12.12 23.43 40.54
C ILE A 133 12.69 22.32 41.45
N ALA A 134 12.66 21.06 41.01
CA ALA A 134 13.18 19.91 41.76
C ALA A 134 14.71 19.85 41.81
N SER A 135 15.41 20.33 40.77
CA SER A 135 16.88 20.38 40.73
C SER A 135 17.51 21.44 41.64
N GLY A 136 16.72 22.19 42.40
CA GLY A 136 17.23 22.99 43.53
C GLY A 136 18.31 24.02 43.17
N ASP A 137 18.30 24.56 41.95
CA ASP A 137 19.27 25.59 41.57
C ASP A 137 18.79 26.97 42.05
N SER A 138 18.86 27.14 43.37
CA SER A 138 18.77 28.45 44.02
C SER A 138 20.14 29.09 44.09
N LYS A 139 20.60 29.66 42.98
CA LYS A 139 21.38 30.90 42.99
C LYS A 139 20.83 31.83 41.94
N GLY A 140 20.16 32.88 42.42
CA GLY A 140 19.53 33.87 41.58
C GLY A 140 20.54 34.64 40.73
N ASN A 141 20.08 35.06 39.55
CA ASN A 141 20.37 36.40 39.11
C ASN A 141 19.10 37.03 38.55
N LYS A 142 18.56 38.00 39.31
CA LYS A 142 17.57 38.95 38.83
C LYS A 142 18.31 39.99 38.00
N GLU A 143 18.56 39.70 36.73
CA GLU A 143 18.84 40.76 35.77
C GLU A 143 18.11 40.48 34.47
N CYS A 144 17.08 41.30 34.26
CA CYS A 144 16.46 41.53 32.98
C CYS A 144 17.50 42.28 32.12
N ASN A 145 18.02 41.68 31.05
CA ASN A 145 18.61 42.44 29.96
C ASN A 145 18.22 41.87 28.59
N VAL A 146 17.32 42.62 27.98
CA VAL A 146 17.17 42.73 26.54
C VAL A 146 18.53 43.07 25.90
N THR A 147 18.70 42.67 24.64
CA THR A 147 19.75 43.02 23.66
C THR A 147 21.15 42.41 23.81
N SER A 148 21.44 41.41 22.97
CA SER A 148 22.67 41.40 22.17
C SER A 148 22.43 40.66 20.86
N SER A 149 23.04 41.19 19.83
CA SER A 149 22.70 41.12 18.42
C SER A 149 23.63 40.20 17.63
N VAL A 150 23.14 39.73 16.47
CA VAL A 150 23.90 39.22 15.30
C VAL A 150 24.47 37.80 15.49
N THR A 151 23.96 36.78 14.78
CA THR A 151 24.23 36.60 13.34
C THR A 151 23.08 35.87 12.66
N VAL A 152 22.54 36.48 11.61
CA VAL A 152 21.66 35.81 10.64
C VAL A 152 22.55 34.98 9.72
N THR A 153 22.41 33.67 9.74
CA THR A 153 22.90 32.82 8.65
C THR A 153 21.70 32.49 7.76
N GLN A 154 21.69 33.08 6.57
CA GLN A 154 20.81 32.69 5.48
C GLN A 154 21.34 31.41 4.82
N SER A 155 20.41 30.51 4.51
CA SER A 155 20.49 29.44 3.50
C SER A 155 21.28 28.18 3.82
N ASN A 156 20.52 27.14 4.20
CA ASN A 156 20.59 25.71 3.80
C ASN A 156 19.55 25.01 4.71
N ALA A 157 18.29 24.79 4.32
CA ALA A 157 17.81 23.80 3.36
C ALA A 157 18.55 22.45 3.51
N ILE A 158 17.78 21.42 3.91
CA ILE A 158 18.14 20.00 4.11
C ILE A 158 18.45 19.65 5.59
N ASP A 159 17.82 18.56 6.06
CA ASP A 159 18.00 17.85 7.34
C ASP A 159 17.29 18.35 8.63
N ILE A 160 15.96 18.17 8.71
CA ILE A 160 15.21 18.17 9.99
C ILE A 160 14.62 16.78 10.35
N ASP A 161 14.84 15.74 9.54
CA ASP A 161 14.32 14.38 9.80
C ASP A 161 15.27 13.46 10.59
N LYS A 162 16.28 13.99 11.32
CA LYS A 162 17.27 13.14 12.01
C LYS A 162 17.64 13.45 13.45
N GLU A 163 17.01 14.40 14.14
CA GLU A 163 17.38 14.69 15.53
C GLU A 163 16.18 14.65 16.49
N LEU A 164 15.66 13.44 16.73
CA LEU A 164 15.00 13.11 17.99
C LEU A 164 15.21 11.64 18.36
N ASP A 165 16.46 11.18 18.28
CA ASP A 165 16.90 9.94 18.91
C ASP A 165 18.23 10.18 19.62
N LYS A 166 18.13 10.58 20.90
CA LYS A 166 19.12 10.29 21.94
C LYS A 166 18.59 10.75 23.29
N ASP A 167 18.09 9.76 24.01
CA ASP A 167 18.27 9.53 25.46
C ASP A 167 16.99 9.15 26.19
N ILE A 168 16.45 7.97 25.86
CA ILE A 168 15.93 7.03 26.87
C ILE A 168 16.44 5.64 26.49
N ASN A 169 17.66 5.32 26.93
CA ASN A 169 18.16 3.96 26.86
C ASN A 169 17.78 3.25 28.16
N ASN A 170 16.65 2.53 28.15
CA ASN A 170 16.57 1.29 28.91
C ASN A 170 15.50 0.38 28.28
N ASN A 171 16.02 -0.66 27.61
CA ASN A 171 15.36 -1.82 27.01
C ASN A 171 15.09 -1.71 25.49
N ASN A 172 15.85 -2.52 24.77
CA ASN A 172 15.94 -2.78 23.32
C ASN A 172 14.63 -3.25 22.63
N SER A 173 13.45 -2.70 22.96
CA SER A 173 12.17 -3.38 22.69
C SER A 173 11.17 -2.69 21.76
N ASP A 174 11.51 -1.57 21.09
CA ASP A 174 10.55 -0.81 20.26
C ASP A 174 10.85 -0.76 18.75
N LEU A 175 11.81 -1.54 18.28
CA LEU A 175 11.98 -1.77 16.85
C LEU A 175 10.75 -2.46 16.24
N ASN A 176 10.32 -1.94 15.09
CA ASN A 176 10.11 -2.71 13.87
C ASN A 176 8.76 -3.36 13.49
N PHE A 177 7.59 -3.19 14.12
CA PHE A 177 6.37 -3.77 13.50
C PHE A 177 5.98 -3.05 12.20
N LYS A 178 5.90 -1.72 12.26
CA LYS A 178 5.61 -0.87 11.11
C LYS A 178 6.71 -0.95 10.07
N ASP A 179 7.96 -0.87 10.50
CA ASP A 179 9.11 -0.88 9.59
C ASP A 179 9.27 -2.26 8.93
N PHE A 180 9.11 -3.37 9.67
CA PHE A 180 9.12 -4.72 9.09
C PHE A 180 7.99 -4.88 8.07
N TRP A 181 6.80 -4.40 8.39
CA TRP A 181 5.64 -4.48 7.50
C TRP A 181 5.88 -3.75 6.17
N GLU A 182 6.35 -2.51 6.25
CA GLU A 182 6.63 -1.67 5.08
C GLU A 182 7.79 -2.22 4.26
N GLN A 183 8.84 -2.77 4.89
CA GLN A 183 10.00 -3.35 4.21
C GLN A 183 9.70 -4.69 3.52
N ASN A 184 8.84 -5.52 4.09
CA ASN A 184 8.56 -6.87 3.56
C ASN A 184 7.42 -6.91 2.51
N GLY A 185 7.01 -5.75 2.01
CA GLY A 185 6.06 -5.63 0.91
C GLY A 185 4.61 -5.97 1.32
N PHE A 186 4.24 -5.74 2.58
CA PHE A 186 2.85 -5.76 3.02
C PHE A 186 2.10 -4.48 2.64
N GLY A 187 2.81 -3.45 2.17
CA GLY A 187 2.27 -2.14 1.81
C GLY A 187 2.34 -1.16 2.99
N MET A 188 1.54 -0.10 2.92
CA MET A 188 1.46 0.90 3.98
C MET A 188 0.65 0.33 5.15
N MET A 189 1.26 0.24 6.34
CA MET A 189 0.57 -0.23 7.52
C MET A 189 -0.53 0.75 7.92
N LEU A 190 -1.76 0.26 8.08
CA LEU A 190 -2.86 1.07 8.61
C LEU A 190 -2.75 1.15 10.14
N PRO A 191 -3.07 2.30 10.79
CA PRO A 191 -3.01 2.42 12.24
C PRO A 191 -3.83 1.36 13.00
N VAL A 192 -4.96 0.93 12.43
CA VAL A 192 -5.83 -0.12 13.00
C VAL A 192 -5.15 -1.50 12.96
N GLU A 193 -4.27 -1.76 12.00
CA GLU A 193 -3.52 -3.03 11.92
C GLU A 193 -2.44 -3.07 13.00
N LEU A 194 -1.77 -1.94 13.24
CA LEU A 194 -0.81 -1.79 14.31
C LEU A 194 -1.46 -2.03 15.68
N GLU A 195 -2.60 -1.41 15.95
CA GLU A 195 -3.34 -1.59 17.21
C GLU A 195 -3.71 -3.07 17.43
N LYS A 196 -4.15 -3.75 16.37
CA LYS A 196 -4.46 -5.18 16.44
C LYS A 196 -3.23 -6.06 16.68
N LEU A 197 -2.07 -5.73 16.11
CA LEU A 197 -0.83 -6.47 16.39
C LEU A 197 -0.39 -6.24 17.84
N LEU A 198 -0.54 -5.03 18.38
CA LEU A 198 -0.26 -4.73 19.78
C LEU A 198 -1.19 -5.49 20.73
N ALA A 199 -2.48 -5.58 20.42
CA ALA A 199 -3.42 -6.40 21.20
C ALA A 199 -2.97 -7.87 21.27
N TRP A 200 -2.48 -8.43 20.17
CA TRP A 200 -1.91 -9.79 20.19
C TRP A 200 -0.66 -9.91 21.07
N VAL A 201 0.17 -8.86 21.15
CA VAL A 201 1.32 -8.86 22.08
C VAL A 201 0.83 -9.00 23.53
N ASP A 202 -0.25 -8.32 23.89
CA ASP A 202 -0.87 -8.43 25.22
C ASP A 202 -1.45 -9.84 25.47
N ASP A 203 -2.12 -10.42 24.47
CA ASP A 203 -2.69 -11.79 24.56
C ASP A 203 -1.62 -12.87 24.78
N PHE A 204 -0.42 -12.69 24.21
CA PHE A 204 0.74 -13.56 24.43
C PHE A 204 1.58 -13.15 25.66
N ALA A 205 0.99 -12.48 26.65
CA ALA A 205 1.64 -12.04 27.89
C ALA A 205 2.87 -11.14 27.67
N GLY A 206 2.79 -10.26 26.66
CA GLY A 206 3.88 -9.35 26.29
C GLY A 206 4.93 -9.97 25.38
N ASN A 207 4.75 -11.21 24.92
CA ASN A 207 5.72 -11.88 24.05
C ASN A 207 5.62 -11.39 22.60
N ARG A 208 6.30 -10.27 22.34
CA ARG A 208 6.37 -9.60 21.03
C ARG A 208 6.99 -10.47 19.94
N GLU A 209 7.95 -11.31 20.30
CA GLU A 209 8.70 -12.14 19.36
C GLU A 209 7.79 -13.10 18.60
N ILE A 210 6.75 -13.63 19.25
CA ILE A 210 5.76 -14.51 18.62
C ILE A 210 5.04 -13.76 17.48
N VAL A 211 4.63 -12.51 17.73
CA VAL A 211 3.94 -11.70 16.73
C VAL A 211 4.87 -11.34 15.57
N MET A 212 6.15 -11.05 15.86
CA MET A 212 7.17 -10.82 14.84
C MET A 212 7.40 -12.08 13.99
N LYS A 213 7.45 -13.26 14.62
CA LYS A 213 7.61 -14.53 13.92
C LYS A 213 6.43 -14.85 13.03
N ALA A 214 5.20 -14.51 13.45
CA ALA A 214 4.03 -14.65 12.61
C ALA A 214 4.14 -13.79 11.33
N LEU A 215 4.62 -12.54 11.46
CA LEU A 215 4.86 -11.66 10.31
C LEU A 215 5.93 -12.23 9.36
N GLU A 216 7.03 -12.74 9.90
CA GLU A 216 8.07 -13.42 9.12
C GLU A 216 7.49 -14.60 8.32
N VAL A 217 6.79 -15.50 8.98
CA VAL A 217 6.14 -16.65 8.32
C VAL A 217 5.16 -16.19 7.25
N THR A 218 4.38 -15.13 7.48
CA THR A 218 3.47 -14.63 6.43
C THR A 218 4.21 -14.08 5.20
N SER A 219 5.38 -13.47 5.39
CA SER A 219 6.18 -12.92 4.29
C SER A 219 6.74 -14.00 3.37
N GLU A 220 7.11 -15.16 3.93
CA GLU A 220 7.66 -16.31 3.19
C GLU A 220 6.62 -17.04 2.33
N GLN A 221 5.33 -16.98 2.70
CA GLN A 221 4.27 -17.76 2.05
C GLN A 221 3.80 -17.18 0.70
N GLY A 222 4.32 -16.01 0.31
CA GLY A 222 4.11 -15.39 -1.00
C GLY A 222 3.21 -14.14 -1.01
N ALA A 223 3.30 -13.37 -2.09
CA ALA A 223 2.74 -12.02 -2.19
C ALA A 223 1.24 -11.89 -1.84
N ASN A 224 0.42 -12.85 -2.28
CA ASN A 224 -1.03 -12.83 -2.07
C ASN A 224 -1.46 -13.08 -0.62
N LYS A 225 -0.54 -13.56 0.23
CA LYS A 225 -0.80 -13.88 1.64
C LYS A 225 -0.25 -12.83 2.61
N ARG A 226 0.42 -11.79 2.09
CA ARG A 226 0.95 -10.66 2.86
C ARG A 226 -0.16 -9.68 3.23
N ASN A 227 -1.08 -10.12 4.09
CA ASN A 227 -2.14 -9.30 4.64
C ASN A 227 -2.38 -9.63 6.12
N TYR A 228 -2.95 -8.67 6.87
CA TYR A 228 -3.23 -8.84 8.30
C TYR A 228 -4.17 -10.05 8.56
N ALA A 229 -5.12 -10.32 7.66
CA ALA A 229 -6.06 -11.42 7.85
C ALA A 229 -5.37 -12.79 7.89
N TYR A 230 -4.27 -12.97 7.15
CA TYR A 230 -3.46 -14.18 7.18
C TYR A 230 -2.58 -14.23 8.43
N VAL A 231 -1.98 -13.11 8.83
CA VAL A 231 -1.23 -13.00 10.11
C VAL A 231 -2.13 -13.39 11.29
N ASN A 232 -3.34 -12.83 11.33
CA ASN A 232 -4.34 -13.14 12.36
C ASN A 232 -4.74 -14.62 12.38
N LYS A 233 -4.81 -15.29 11.21
CA LYS A 233 -5.07 -16.74 11.15
C LYS A 233 -3.93 -17.55 11.77
N ILE A 234 -2.69 -17.15 11.55
CA ILE A 234 -1.52 -17.79 12.14
C ILE A 234 -1.54 -17.61 13.66
N LEU A 235 -1.73 -16.38 14.14
CA LEU A 235 -1.76 -16.06 15.56
C LEU A 235 -2.87 -16.82 16.30
N LYS A 236 -4.09 -16.86 15.74
CA LYS A 236 -5.19 -17.69 16.27
C LYS A 236 -4.87 -19.17 16.31
N ASN A 237 -4.16 -19.68 15.29
CA ASN A 237 -3.75 -21.08 15.29
C ASN A 237 -2.76 -21.37 16.43
N TRP A 238 -1.79 -20.49 16.64
CA TRP A 238 -0.78 -20.62 17.70
C TRP A 238 -1.37 -20.44 19.10
N GLU A 239 -2.31 -19.51 19.26
CA GLU A 239 -3.09 -19.33 20.49
C GLU A 239 -3.91 -20.58 20.81
N SER A 240 -4.61 -21.15 19.82
CA SER A 240 -5.42 -22.36 20.01
C SER A 240 -4.59 -23.59 20.41
N ARG A 241 -3.30 -23.60 20.05
CA ARG A 241 -2.34 -24.65 20.41
C ARG A 241 -1.61 -24.35 21.72
N GLY A 242 -1.83 -23.18 22.31
CA GLY A 242 -1.26 -22.77 23.59
C GLY A 242 0.22 -22.40 23.51
N PHE A 243 0.73 -21.96 22.36
CA PHE A 243 2.13 -21.55 22.22
C PHE A 243 2.39 -20.25 22.97
N LYS A 244 3.24 -20.30 24.01
CA LYS A 244 3.60 -19.12 24.84
C LYS A 244 5.07 -18.74 24.71
N THR A 245 5.88 -19.59 24.08
CA THR A 245 7.32 -19.39 23.92
C THR A 245 7.71 -19.45 22.44
N ILE A 246 8.80 -18.77 22.10
CA ILE A 246 9.33 -18.77 20.72
C ILE A 246 9.77 -20.17 20.28
N ALA A 247 10.25 -20.99 21.22
CA ALA A 247 10.70 -22.35 20.97
C ALA A 247 9.57 -23.27 20.49
N ASP A 248 8.36 -23.08 21.03
CA ASP A 248 7.17 -23.85 20.61
C ASP A 248 6.78 -23.49 19.16
N VAL A 249 6.88 -22.21 18.81
CA VAL A 249 6.59 -21.69 17.46
C VAL A 249 7.61 -22.22 16.46
N ASP A 250 8.90 -22.17 16.77
CA ASP A 250 9.97 -22.68 15.90
C ASP A 250 9.86 -24.21 15.69
N ALA A 251 9.50 -24.95 16.73
CA ALA A 251 9.24 -26.39 16.61
C ALA A 251 8.05 -26.67 15.69
N ALA A 252 6.97 -25.89 15.80
CA ALA A 252 5.81 -26.02 14.94
C ALA A 252 6.10 -25.67 13.47
N GLU A 253 6.91 -24.64 13.21
CA GLU A 253 7.28 -24.26 11.84
C GLU A 253 8.23 -25.29 11.21
N LYS A 254 9.18 -25.84 11.96
CA LYS A 254 10.02 -26.97 11.50
C LYS A 254 9.17 -28.18 11.14
N GLN A 255 8.19 -28.53 11.98
CA GLN A 255 7.25 -29.62 11.67
C GLN A 255 6.46 -29.34 10.40
N ARG A 256 6.00 -28.10 10.20
CA ARG A 256 5.28 -27.68 9.00
C ARG A 256 6.15 -27.76 7.74
N GLN A 257 7.43 -27.36 7.81
CA GLN A 257 8.38 -27.48 6.71
C GLN A 257 8.64 -28.95 6.35
N ILE A 258 8.87 -29.81 7.35
CA ILE A 258 9.03 -31.25 7.15
C ILE A 258 7.77 -31.86 6.50
N GLU A 259 6.58 -31.47 6.94
CA GLU A 259 5.32 -31.94 6.35
C GLU A 259 5.16 -31.47 4.88
N LEU A 260 5.55 -30.23 4.58
CA LEU A 260 5.57 -29.70 3.22
C LEU A 260 6.53 -30.50 2.34
N GLU A 261 7.78 -30.70 2.77
CA GLU A 261 8.78 -31.51 2.06
C GLU A 261 8.30 -32.95 1.82
N GLN A 262 7.68 -33.57 2.83
CA GLN A 262 7.09 -34.91 2.71
C GLN A 262 5.90 -34.95 1.74
N LYS A 263 5.16 -33.85 1.56
CA LYS A 263 4.09 -33.76 0.56
C LYS A 263 4.64 -33.59 -0.86
N TYR A 264 5.70 -32.80 -1.03
CA TYR A 264 6.34 -32.58 -2.34
C TYR A 264 7.16 -33.78 -2.82
N ASN A 265 7.74 -34.57 -1.90
CA ASN A 265 8.51 -35.79 -2.23
C ASN A 265 7.67 -37.07 -2.41
N LYS A 266 6.33 -37.00 -2.34
CA LYS A 266 5.50 -38.15 -2.70
C LYS A 266 5.42 -38.27 -4.21
N PRO A 267 5.90 -39.37 -4.83
CA PRO A 267 5.67 -39.58 -6.24
C PRO A 267 4.16 -39.62 -6.48
N THR A 268 3.67 -38.76 -7.37
CA THR A 268 2.27 -38.68 -7.76
C THR A 268 1.89 -39.92 -8.57
N TYR A 269 1.79 -41.08 -7.93
CA TYR A 269 1.15 -42.24 -8.53
C TYR A 269 -0.36 -42.15 -8.29
N ASN A 270 -1.09 -42.15 -9.40
CA ASN A 270 -2.53 -42.37 -9.54
C ASN A 270 -3.47 -41.23 -9.11
N LYS A 271 -3.57 -40.21 -9.98
CA LYS A 271 -4.74 -39.30 -9.99
C LYS A 271 -5.60 -39.42 -11.27
N TYR A 272 -5.25 -40.32 -12.18
CA TYR A 272 -5.99 -40.61 -13.41
C TYR A 272 -6.52 -42.04 -13.38
N ASN A 273 -7.54 -42.29 -12.57
CA ASN A 273 -8.45 -43.40 -12.82
C ASN A 273 -9.88 -42.85 -12.71
N LYS A 274 -10.23 -41.99 -13.66
CA LYS A 274 -11.63 -41.69 -13.98
C LYS A 274 -12.03 -42.70 -15.05
N PRO A 275 -13.13 -43.45 -14.93
CA PRO A 275 -13.63 -44.24 -16.04
C PRO A 275 -13.94 -43.27 -17.19
N VAL A 276 -13.20 -43.39 -18.28
CA VAL A 276 -13.47 -42.64 -19.50
C VAL A 276 -14.81 -43.12 -20.03
N LYS A 277 -15.75 -42.20 -20.21
CA LYS A 277 -17.03 -42.51 -20.84
C LYS A 277 -16.76 -42.69 -22.32
N GLU A 278 -16.91 -43.90 -22.86
CA GLU A 278 -16.80 -44.14 -24.30
C GLU A 278 -17.97 -43.44 -25.01
N GLU A 279 -17.66 -42.49 -25.87
CA GLU A 279 -18.66 -41.82 -26.69
C GLU A 279 -19.13 -42.77 -27.79
N VAL A 280 -20.44 -42.92 -27.94
CA VAL A 280 -21.03 -43.71 -29.04
C VAL A 280 -20.90 -42.87 -30.31
N LEU A 281 -19.91 -43.21 -31.13
CA LEU A 281 -19.65 -42.52 -32.39
C LEU A 281 -20.74 -42.88 -33.43
N PRO A 282 -21.25 -41.89 -34.19
CA PRO A 282 -22.22 -42.15 -35.26
C PRO A 282 -21.64 -43.00 -36.40
N ASP A 283 -22.47 -43.86 -37.02
CA ASP A 283 -22.12 -44.84 -38.08
C ASP A 283 -21.38 -44.27 -39.33
N TRP A 284 -21.31 -42.96 -39.48
CA TRP A 284 -20.57 -42.31 -40.58
C TRP A 284 -19.10 -42.01 -40.23
N PHE A 285 -18.72 -42.06 -38.95
CA PHE A 285 -17.37 -41.71 -38.48
C PHE A 285 -16.31 -42.79 -38.78
N ASP A 286 -16.74 -44.01 -39.12
CA ASP A 286 -15.84 -45.13 -39.47
C ASP A 286 -15.42 -45.19 -40.95
N LYS A 287 -15.87 -44.23 -41.78
CA LYS A 287 -15.53 -44.19 -43.21
C LYS A 287 -14.68 -42.95 -43.49
N ASP A 288 -13.37 -43.13 -43.40
CA ASP A 288 -12.35 -42.51 -44.29
C ASP A 288 -10.91 -42.50 -43.73
N GLN A 289 -10.55 -43.39 -42.80
CA GLN A 289 -9.12 -43.64 -42.44
C GLN A 289 -8.64 -45.07 -42.71
N LYS A 290 -9.27 -45.77 -43.66
CA LYS A 290 -8.87 -47.13 -44.07
C LYS A 290 -8.00 -47.21 -45.33
N GLN A 291 -7.28 -46.15 -45.67
CA GLN A 291 -6.22 -46.20 -46.68
C GLN A 291 -5.00 -45.42 -46.19
N THR A 292 -4.23 -46.04 -45.28
CA THR A 292 -2.75 -45.99 -45.12
C THR A 292 -2.40 -46.43 -43.69
N LYS A 293 -2.42 -47.75 -43.41
CA LYS A 293 -1.62 -48.49 -42.39
C LYS A 293 -2.21 -49.89 -42.12
N GLN A 294 -1.98 -50.78 -43.06
CA GLN A 294 -1.77 -52.22 -42.85
C GLN A 294 -0.56 -52.48 -43.77
N GLU A 295 0.61 -52.95 -43.35
CA GLU A 295 1.06 -54.03 -42.46
C GLU A 295 2.37 -53.54 -41.77
N THR A 296 2.84 -53.90 -40.58
CA THR A 296 3.00 -55.20 -39.92
C THR A 296 3.15 -54.98 -38.41
N SER A 297 2.50 -55.84 -37.62
CA SER A 297 2.89 -56.14 -36.24
C SER A 297 3.89 -57.30 -36.26
N THR A 298 5.10 -57.12 -35.74
CA THR A 298 5.86 -58.14 -34.97
C THR A 298 7.18 -57.54 -34.46
N THR A 299 7.26 -57.36 -33.15
CA THR A 299 8.45 -57.57 -32.30
C THR A 299 9.80 -57.73 -33.02
N GLY A 300 10.52 -56.63 -33.21
CA GLY A 300 11.97 -56.64 -33.35
C GLY A 300 12.58 -56.19 -32.03
N SER A 301 13.31 -57.08 -31.36
CA SER A 301 14.06 -56.79 -30.13
C SER A 301 14.97 -55.58 -30.38
N SER A 302 15.14 -54.72 -29.36
CA SER A 302 16.08 -53.59 -29.35
C SER A 302 17.47 -53.95 -29.89
N GLU A 303 17.86 -55.22 -29.77
CA GLU A 303 19.13 -55.78 -30.22
C GLU A 303 19.34 -55.76 -31.75
N ASP A 304 18.28 -55.86 -32.55
CA ASP A 304 18.43 -55.87 -34.02
C ASP A 304 18.67 -54.46 -34.58
N LEU A 305 18.10 -53.45 -33.92
CA LEU A 305 18.34 -52.04 -34.24
C LEU A 305 19.76 -51.62 -33.82
N GLU A 306 20.25 -52.13 -32.69
CA GLU A 306 21.61 -51.86 -32.23
C GLU A 306 22.67 -52.47 -33.16
N LYS A 307 22.42 -53.67 -33.71
CA LYS A 307 23.29 -54.27 -34.74
C LYS A 307 23.31 -53.47 -36.05
N GLN A 308 22.16 -52.99 -36.51
CA GLN A 308 22.10 -52.15 -37.72
C GLN A 308 22.82 -50.82 -37.54
N VAL A 309 22.69 -50.20 -36.36
CA VAL A 309 23.41 -48.95 -36.05
C VAL A 309 24.92 -49.19 -35.98
N ALA A 310 25.37 -50.32 -35.40
CA ALA A 310 26.79 -50.67 -35.34
C ALA A 310 27.38 -50.91 -36.74
N GLU A 311 26.64 -51.56 -37.63
CA GLU A 311 27.10 -51.84 -39.00
C GLU A 311 27.21 -50.57 -39.86
N ILE A 312 26.25 -49.65 -39.74
CA ILE A 312 26.32 -48.34 -40.42
C ILE A 312 27.52 -47.53 -39.92
N LYS A 313 27.81 -47.60 -38.61
CA LYS A 313 28.96 -46.91 -38.01
C LYS A 313 30.29 -47.49 -38.49
N ALA A 314 30.38 -48.80 -38.69
CA ALA A 314 31.55 -49.47 -39.25
C ALA A 314 31.77 -49.12 -40.74
N GLN A 315 30.70 -49.06 -41.54
CA GLN A 315 30.80 -48.64 -42.95
C GLN A 315 31.23 -47.18 -43.10
N LEU A 316 30.80 -46.28 -42.20
CA LEU A 316 31.27 -44.89 -42.19
C LEU A 316 32.74 -44.77 -41.80
N ALA A 317 33.23 -45.58 -40.86
CA ALA A 317 34.64 -45.61 -40.48
C ALA A 317 35.51 -46.11 -41.65
N ALA A 318 35.12 -47.21 -42.30
CA ALA A 318 35.84 -47.74 -43.46
C ALA A 318 35.84 -46.77 -44.65
N ARG A 319 34.78 -45.99 -44.83
CA ARG A 319 34.71 -44.95 -45.87
C ARG A 319 35.64 -43.77 -45.59
N ASN A 320 35.84 -43.41 -44.32
CA ASN A 320 36.74 -42.33 -43.92
C ASN A 320 38.23 -42.73 -44.02
N GLU A 321 38.56 -44.02 -43.86
CA GLU A 321 39.93 -44.53 -44.05
C GLU A 321 40.34 -44.66 -45.53
N VAL A 322 39.40 -44.73 -46.46
CA VAL A 322 39.67 -44.78 -47.92
C VAL A 322 39.85 -43.37 -48.53
N GLN A 323 39.59 -42.31 -47.77
CA GLN A 323 39.75 -40.91 -48.20
C GLN A 323 40.90 -40.15 -47.50
N ALA A 324 41.73 -40.84 -46.72
CA ALA A 324 42.97 -40.31 -46.11
C ALA A 324 44.20 -41.00 -46.74
#